data_AF-A0A9E1HI42-F1
#
_entry.id   AF-A0A9E1HI42-F1
#
_cell.length_a   1.000
_cell.length_b   1.000
_cell.length_c   1.000
_cell.angle_alpha   90.00
_cell.angle_beta   90.00
_cell.angle_gamma   90.00
#
_symmetry.space_group_name_H-M   'P 1'
#
loop_
_entity.id
_entity.type
_entity.pdbx_description
1 polymer ?
#
loop_
_entity_poly.entity_id
_entity_poly.type
_entity_poly.pdbx_seq_one_letter_code
_entity_poly.pdbx_strand_id
1 'polypeptide(L)'
;MREAIGNTFVFNIIVTFVIIFIIIFAGSSSYSKAAKVKNTILDILVQNSDTMKGTDDRLPASVVNKIDGELKAIGYRVNPERKQNCKRPTEDRNAKLMNPTSNYHYCVWRIPAERGYYYHVTAYLYFEFPIVSVIEYPITGESRVIYGEVEYKY
;
A
#
# COMPACT_ATOMS: atom_id res chain seq x y z
N MET A 1 -41.15 -37.41 5.31
CA MET A 1 -39.71 -37.29 4.98
C MET A 1 -39.40 -36.45 3.73
N ARG A 2 -40.34 -36.21 2.78
CA ARG A 2 -40.12 -35.33 1.61
C ARG A 2 -39.94 -33.84 1.94
N GLU A 3 -40.47 -33.35 3.06
CA GLU A 3 -40.31 -31.95 3.49
C GLU A 3 -38.88 -31.60 3.95
N ALA A 4 -38.11 -32.58 4.45
CA ALA A 4 -36.74 -32.36 4.89
C ALA A 4 -35.76 -32.13 3.71
N ILE A 5 -36.09 -32.63 2.52
CA ILE A 5 -35.26 -32.50 1.31
C ILE A 5 -35.34 -31.06 0.77
N GLY A 6 -36.52 -30.42 0.81
CA GLY A 6 -36.70 -29.02 0.40
C GLY A 6 -36.01 -28.04 1.35
N ASN A 7 -36.10 -28.28 2.66
CA ASN A 7 -35.49 -27.41 3.67
C ASN A 7 -33.95 -27.45 3.63
N THR A 8 -33.36 -28.64 3.38
CA THR A 8 -31.90 -28.80 3.27
C THR A 8 -31.34 -28.10 2.03
N PHE A 9 -32.06 -28.16 0.90
CA PHE A 9 -31.65 -27.47 -0.33
C PHE A 9 -31.64 -25.95 -0.18
N VAL A 10 -32.69 -25.38 0.42
CA VAL A 10 -32.78 -23.94 0.71
C VAL A 10 -31.68 -23.52 1.70
N PHE A 11 -31.43 -24.32 2.73
CA PHE A 11 -30.36 -24.06 3.71
C PHE A 11 -28.97 -24.00 3.05
N ASN A 12 -28.63 -24.96 2.18
CA ASN A 12 -27.34 -24.97 1.48
C ASN A 12 -27.14 -23.75 0.57
N ILE A 13 -28.20 -23.28 -0.10
CA ILE A 13 -28.15 -22.06 -0.91
C ILE A 13 -27.85 -20.86 -0.01
N ILE A 14 -28.55 -20.71 1.12
CA ILE A 14 -28.34 -19.61 2.06
C ILE A 14 -26.91 -19.62 2.60
N VAL A 15 -26.40 -20.79 3.02
CA VAL A 15 -25.02 -20.93 3.51
C VAL A 15 -24.00 -20.51 2.45
N THR A 16 -24.22 -20.91 1.20
CA THR A 16 -23.33 -20.54 0.08
C THR A 16 -23.30 -19.02 -0.12
N PHE A 17 -24.45 -18.36 -0.11
CA PHE A 17 -24.52 -16.90 -0.22
C PHE A 17 -23.84 -16.21 0.95
N VAL A 18 -24.05 -16.67 2.18
CA VAL A 18 -23.39 -16.10 3.38
C VAL A 18 -21.87 -16.19 3.26
N ILE A 19 -21.34 -17.34 2.83
CA ILE A 19 -19.89 -17.51 2.62
C ILE A 19 -19.37 -16.51 1.59
N ILE A 20 -20.05 -16.37 0.45
CA ILE A 20 -19.68 -15.41 -0.59
C ILE A 20 -19.70 -13.98 -0.05
N PHE A 21 -20.73 -13.59 0.71
CA PHE A 21 -20.83 -12.27 1.33
C PHE A 21 -19.69 -12.00 2.31
N ILE A 22 -19.33 -12.97 3.15
CA ILE A 22 -18.20 -12.84 4.09
C ILE A 22 -16.90 -12.60 3.33
N ILE A 23 -16.65 -13.37 2.25
CA ILE A 23 -15.44 -13.23 1.42
C ILE A 23 -15.39 -11.84 0.77
N ILE A 24 -16.50 -11.37 0.19
CA ILE A 24 -16.57 -10.05 -0.44
C ILE A 24 -16.36 -8.94 0.61
N PHE A 25 -16.96 -9.07 1.79
CA PHE A 25 -16.86 -8.07 2.86
C PHE A 25 -15.44 -8.00 3.43
N ALA A 26 -14.82 -9.14 3.73
CA ALA A 26 -13.43 -9.23 4.15
C ALA A 26 -12.47 -8.69 3.08
N GLY A 27 -12.74 -9.03 1.81
CA GLY A 27 -12.14 -8.47 0.59
C GLY A 27 -12.10 -6.95 0.60
N SER A 28 -13.29 -6.36 0.68
CA SER A 28 -13.54 -4.93 0.59
C SER A 28 -12.93 -4.17 1.76
N SER A 29 -13.04 -4.70 2.98
CA SER A 29 -12.43 -4.09 4.19
C SER A 29 -10.92 -4.03 4.08
N SER A 30 -10.30 -5.14 3.64
CA SER A 30 -8.85 -5.22 3.51
C SER A 30 -8.34 -4.28 2.41
N TYR A 31 -9.02 -4.27 1.25
CA TYR A 31 -8.71 -3.34 0.15
C TYR A 31 -8.80 -1.87 0.62
N SER A 32 -9.86 -1.52 1.36
CA SER A 32 -10.06 -0.16 1.86
C SER A 32 -8.91 0.29 2.77
N LYS A 33 -8.39 -0.60 3.62
CA LYS A 33 -7.22 -0.30 4.46
C LYS A 33 -5.97 -0.04 3.63
N ALA A 34 -5.65 -0.93 2.68
CA ALA A 34 -4.45 -0.77 1.82
C ALA A 34 -4.52 0.50 0.96
N ALA A 35 -5.70 0.80 0.39
CA ALA A 35 -5.94 2.02 -0.36
C ALA A 35 -5.79 3.28 0.52
N LYS A 36 -6.32 3.25 1.75
CA LYS A 36 -6.16 4.34 2.72
C LYS A 36 -4.69 4.56 3.07
N VAL A 37 -3.93 3.50 3.37
CA VAL A 37 -2.49 3.57 3.67
C VAL A 37 -1.73 4.23 2.54
N LYS A 38 -1.92 3.76 1.31
CA LYS A 38 -1.28 4.35 0.14
C LYS A 38 -1.58 5.85 0.01
N ASN A 39 -2.86 6.23 0.10
CA ASN A 39 -3.28 7.61 -0.07
C ASN A 39 -2.74 8.51 1.05
N THR A 40 -2.74 8.03 2.29
CA THR A 40 -2.16 8.75 3.43
C THR A 40 -0.65 8.95 3.28
N ILE A 41 0.09 7.92 2.83
CA ILE A 41 1.52 8.06 2.56
C ILE A 41 1.74 9.11 1.46
N LEU A 42 1.01 9.02 0.34
CA LEU A 42 1.11 10.00 -0.75
C LEU A 42 0.85 11.44 -0.27
N ASP A 43 -0.20 11.64 0.53
CA ASP A 43 -0.54 12.95 1.07
C ASP A 43 0.57 13.52 1.98
N ILE A 44 1.12 12.69 2.87
CA ILE A 44 2.26 13.09 3.71
C ILE A 44 3.47 13.47 2.87
N LEU A 45 3.81 12.68 1.84
CA LEU A 45 4.95 12.95 0.97
C LEU A 45 4.78 14.26 0.20
N VAL A 46 3.58 14.52 -0.30
CA VAL A 46 3.26 15.77 -1.01
C VAL A 46 3.28 16.96 -0.06
N GLN A 47 2.70 16.84 1.13
CA GLN A 47 2.67 17.91 2.14
C GLN A 47 4.07 18.27 2.66
N ASN A 48 4.97 17.31 2.75
CA ASN A 48 6.34 17.51 3.24
C ASN A 48 7.36 17.63 2.12
N SER A 49 6.90 17.86 0.89
CA SER A 49 7.76 17.93 -0.28
C SER A 49 8.75 19.08 -0.23
N ASP A 50 8.42 20.18 0.44
CA ASP A 50 9.32 21.32 0.66
C ASP A 50 10.54 20.95 1.52
N THR A 51 10.33 20.11 2.54
CA THR A 51 11.40 19.59 3.42
C THR A 51 12.26 18.55 2.72
N MET A 52 11.78 17.99 1.60
CA MET A 52 12.48 17.01 0.77
C MET A 52 13.08 17.62 -0.50
N LYS A 53 13.12 18.97 -0.59
CA LYS A 53 13.77 19.69 -1.69
C LYS A 53 15.28 19.48 -1.62
N GLY A 54 15.74 18.37 -2.18
CA GLY A 54 17.15 18.00 -2.20
C GLY A 54 17.39 16.63 -2.84
N THR A 55 18.67 16.28 -2.99
CA THR A 55 19.12 15.00 -3.56
C THR A 55 19.13 13.87 -2.53
N ASP A 56 18.43 14.03 -1.40
CA ASP A 56 18.38 13.02 -0.36
C ASP A 56 17.82 11.70 -0.91
N ASP A 57 18.62 10.65 -0.73
CA ASP A 57 18.29 9.30 -1.21
C ASP A 57 17.28 8.58 -0.29
N ARG A 58 16.84 9.22 0.80
CA ARG A 58 15.98 8.62 1.83
C ARG A 58 14.96 9.59 2.39
N LEU A 59 13.87 9.03 2.92
CA LEU A 59 12.88 9.81 3.68
C LEU A 59 13.48 10.38 4.97
N PRO A 60 13.25 11.67 5.29
CA PRO A 60 13.70 12.24 6.54
C PRO A 60 12.96 11.61 7.72
N ALA A 61 13.64 11.50 8.87
CA ALA A 61 13.11 10.82 10.06
C ALA A 61 11.78 11.43 10.56
N SER A 62 11.59 12.74 10.40
CA SER A 62 10.33 13.43 10.73
C SER A 62 9.14 12.89 9.94
N VAL A 63 9.36 12.62 8.65
CA VAL A 63 8.33 12.08 7.74
C VAL A 63 8.10 10.60 8.00
N VAL A 64 9.16 9.83 8.24
CA VAL A 64 9.03 8.41 8.61
C VAL A 64 8.22 8.26 9.89
N ASN A 65 8.48 9.06 10.92
CA ASN A 65 7.73 9.02 12.18
C ASN A 65 6.25 9.39 11.98
N LYS A 66 5.96 10.36 11.11
CA LYS A 66 4.58 10.73 10.77
C LYS A 66 3.86 9.59 10.04
N ILE A 67 4.52 8.97 9.07
CA ILE A 67 4.00 7.79 8.36
C ILE A 67 3.75 6.65 9.36
N ASP A 68 4.73 6.31 10.18
CA ASP A 68 4.63 5.20 11.14
C ASP A 68 3.48 5.41 12.15
N GLY A 69 3.24 6.66 12.58
CA GLY A 69 2.12 7.03 13.44
C GLY A 69 0.75 6.82 12.77
N GLU A 70 0.60 7.27 11.53
CA GLU A 70 -0.65 7.11 10.76
C GLU A 70 -0.91 5.63 10.42
N LEU A 71 0.12 4.89 10.01
CA LEU A 71 0.01 3.47 9.70
C LEU A 71 -0.36 2.65 10.94
N LYS A 72 0.16 3.04 12.12
CA LYS A 72 -0.26 2.46 13.40
C LYS A 72 -1.74 2.71 13.68
N ALA A 73 -2.21 3.95 13.48
CA ALA A 73 -3.60 4.33 13.70
C ALA A 73 -4.57 3.60 12.75
N ILE A 74 -4.14 3.34 11.51
CA ILE A 74 -4.91 2.55 10.54
C ILE A 74 -4.93 1.05 10.89
N GLY A 75 -4.00 0.58 11.74
CA GLY A 75 -3.82 -0.82 12.06
C GLY A 75 -3.18 -1.60 10.91
N TYR A 76 -2.22 -0.97 10.23
CA TYR A 76 -1.49 -1.60 9.14
C TYR A 76 -0.49 -2.65 9.66
N ARG A 77 -0.20 -3.67 8.85
CA ARG A 77 0.65 -4.80 9.26
C ARG A 77 2.10 -4.36 9.46
N VAL A 78 2.66 -4.70 10.63
CA VAL A 78 4.07 -4.44 10.95
C VAL A 78 4.99 -5.40 10.18
N ASN A 79 6.16 -4.89 9.81
CA ASN A 79 7.23 -5.64 9.18
C ASN A 79 8.36 -5.89 10.19
N PRO A 80 8.38 -7.04 10.88
CA PRO A 80 9.37 -7.33 11.92
C PRO A 80 10.79 -7.45 11.37
N GLU A 81 10.94 -7.89 10.11
CA GLU A 81 12.25 -8.01 9.46
C GLU A 81 12.81 -6.66 9.00
N ARG A 82 11.97 -5.63 8.95
CA ARG A 82 12.27 -4.27 8.45
C ARG A 82 12.84 -4.21 7.03
N LYS A 83 12.83 -5.32 6.30
CA LYS A 83 13.29 -5.43 4.92
C LYS A 83 12.13 -5.13 3.97
N GLN A 84 12.36 -4.25 3.01
CA GLN A 84 11.37 -3.96 1.98
C GLN A 84 11.71 -4.70 0.69
N ASN A 85 10.86 -5.64 0.27
CA ASN A 85 10.97 -6.24 -1.05
C ASN A 85 10.23 -5.38 -2.08
N CYS A 86 10.86 -4.27 -2.49
CA CYS A 86 10.26 -3.32 -3.41
C CYS A 86 10.57 -3.66 -4.86
N LYS A 87 9.55 -4.05 -5.62
CA LYS A 87 9.66 -4.13 -7.08
C LYS A 87 9.81 -2.73 -7.65
N ARG A 88 10.75 -2.55 -8.58
CA ARG A 88 10.96 -1.27 -9.28
C ARG A 88 9.74 -0.98 -10.16
N PRO A 89 9.14 0.22 -10.08
CA PRO A 89 7.93 0.55 -10.84
C PRO A 89 8.20 0.95 -12.29
N THR A 90 9.45 1.31 -12.62
CA THR A 90 9.84 1.84 -13.94
C THR A 90 11.23 1.36 -14.36
N GLU A 91 11.49 1.33 -15.66
CA GLU A 91 12.81 1.07 -16.24
C GLU A 91 13.76 2.26 -16.12
N ASP A 92 13.24 3.47 -15.83
CA ASP A 92 14.07 4.65 -15.62
C ASP A 92 15.06 4.41 -14.48
N ARG A 93 16.37 4.41 -14.81
CA ARG A 93 17.49 4.15 -13.88
C ARG A 93 17.60 5.18 -12.77
N ASN A 94 17.03 6.36 -12.96
CA ASN A 94 17.06 7.45 -11.99
C ASN A 94 15.95 7.36 -10.93
N ALA A 95 15.04 6.39 -11.02
CA ALA A 95 14.10 6.10 -9.94
C ALA A 95 14.83 5.65 -8.68
N LYS A 96 14.58 6.35 -7.56
CA LYS A 96 15.20 6.13 -6.26
C LYS A 96 14.22 5.54 -5.25
N LEU A 97 14.62 4.48 -4.55
CA LEU A 97 13.85 3.91 -3.45
C LEU A 97 14.13 4.71 -2.17
N MET A 98 13.11 5.41 -1.66
CA MET A 98 13.24 6.36 -0.55
C MET A 98 13.18 5.68 0.83
N ASN A 99 12.68 4.44 0.90
CA ASN A 99 12.44 3.72 2.15
C ASN A 99 12.96 2.26 2.12
N PRO A 100 14.26 2.01 1.94
CA PRO A 100 14.81 0.65 1.88
C PRO A 100 14.54 -0.18 3.15
N THR A 101 14.35 0.49 4.29
CA THR A 101 14.00 -0.12 5.57
C THR A 101 12.84 0.63 6.22
N SER A 102 11.87 -0.09 6.78
CA SER A 102 10.75 0.52 7.52
C SER A 102 10.09 -0.49 8.47
N ASN A 103 9.46 0.00 9.53
CA ASN A 103 8.67 -0.80 10.48
C ASN A 103 7.37 -1.37 9.86
N TYR A 104 6.95 -0.88 8.71
CA TYR A 104 5.77 -1.34 7.97
C TYR A 104 6.15 -1.70 6.55
N HIS A 105 5.43 -2.63 5.92
CA HIS A 105 5.74 -3.02 4.55
C HIS A 105 5.04 -2.10 3.52
N TYR A 106 5.79 -1.17 2.96
CA TYR A 106 5.36 -0.28 1.89
C TYR A 106 6.58 0.15 1.08
N CYS A 107 6.38 0.63 -0.13
CA CYS A 107 7.45 1.10 -1.00
C CYS A 107 7.17 2.52 -1.46
N VAL A 108 8.18 3.38 -1.39
CA VAL A 108 8.14 4.76 -1.87
C VAL A 108 9.29 4.96 -2.84
N TRP A 109 8.94 5.22 -4.09
CA TRP A 109 9.87 5.55 -5.15
C TRP A 109 9.76 7.02 -5.48
N ARG A 110 10.89 7.70 -5.63
CA ARG A 110 10.98 9.04 -6.23
C ARG A 110 11.46 8.88 -7.67
N ILE A 111 10.66 9.32 -8.62
CA ILE A 111 10.94 9.18 -10.04
C ILE A 111 11.07 10.58 -10.64
N PRO A 112 12.15 10.87 -11.38
CA PRO A 112 12.27 12.17 -12.03
C PRO A 112 11.24 12.31 -13.16
N ALA A 113 10.82 13.55 -13.38
CA ALA A 113 9.98 13.96 -14.50
C ALA A 113 10.61 15.17 -15.19
N GLU A 114 10.10 15.55 -16.36
CA GLU A 114 10.66 16.66 -17.16
C GLU A 114 10.84 17.98 -16.37
N ARG A 115 9.97 18.24 -15.39
CA ARG A 115 9.97 19.45 -14.57
C ARG A 115 9.84 19.17 -13.07
N GLY A 116 10.56 18.15 -12.58
CA GLY A 116 10.66 17.88 -11.15
C GLY A 116 10.71 16.39 -10.85
N TYR A 117 9.90 15.95 -9.90
CA TYR A 117 9.78 14.54 -9.53
C TYR A 117 8.35 14.22 -9.08
N TYR A 118 7.99 12.94 -9.14
CA TYR A 118 6.77 12.43 -8.53
C TYR A 118 7.08 11.21 -7.66
N TYR A 119 6.18 10.92 -6.73
CA TYR A 119 6.29 9.76 -5.86
C TYR A 119 5.39 8.65 -6.37
N HIS A 120 5.94 7.44 -6.48
CA HIS A 120 5.19 6.21 -6.70
C HIS A 120 5.19 5.41 -5.40
N VAL A 121 3.99 5.18 -4.84
CA VAL A 121 3.80 4.49 -3.57
C VAL A 121 3.10 3.17 -3.79
N THR A 122 3.63 2.11 -3.18
CA THR A 122 3.02 0.78 -3.15
C THR A 122 2.73 0.39 -1.71
N ALA A 123 1.46 0.09 -1.42
CA ALA A 123 1.03 -0.53 -0.17
C ALA A 123 0.52 -1.93 -0.47
N TYR A 124 0.65 -2.87 0.47
CA TYR A 124 0.25 -4.25 0.29
C TYR A 124 -1.04 -4.56 1.04
N LEU A 125 -1.95 -5.22 0.34
CA LEU A 125 -3.16 -5.82 0.85
C LEU A 125 -2.84 -7.23 1.34
N TYR A 126 -3.23 -7.56 2.57
CA TYR A 126 -3.00 -8.89 3.15
C TYR A 126 -4.31 -9.65 3.26
N PHE A 127 -4.34 -10.84 2.67
CA PHE A 127 -5.39 -11.82 2.88
C PHE A 127 -4.87 -12.96 3.75
N GLU A 128 -5.45 -13.09 4.94
CA GLU A 128 -5.17 -14.20 5.84
C GLU A 128 -6.28 -15.24 5.68
N PHE A 129 -5.99 -16.30 4.94
CA PHE A 129 -6.83 -17.48 4.89
C PHE A 129 -6.30 -18.52 5.88
N PRO A 130 -7.14 -19.18 6.69
CA PRO A 130 -6.66 -20.18 7.66
C PRO A 130 -6.02 -21.42 7.03
N ILE A 131 -6.15 -21.63 5.71
CA ILE A 131 -5.73 -22.86 5.01
C ILE A 131 -4.59 -22.59 4.00
N VAL A 132 -4.40 -21.34 3.56
CA VAL A 132 -3.39 -20.97 2.55
C VAL A 132 -2.51 -19.86 3.11
N SER A 133 -1.21 -19.88 2.79
CA SER A 133 -0.25 -18.84 3.17
C SER A 133 -0.78 -17.44 2.88
N VAL A 134 -0.35 -16.45 3.68
CA VAL A 134 -0.73 -15.04 3.51
C VAL A 134 -0.51 -14.61 2.07
N ILE A 135 -1.58 -14.22 1.39
CA ILE A 135 -1.50 -13.67 0.03
C ILE A 135 -1.37 -12.16 0.17
N GLU A 136 -0.30 -11.61 -0.38
CA GLU A 136 -0.10 -10.17 -0.48
C GLU A 136 -0.41 -9.67 -1.90
N TYR A 137 -1.15 -8.58 -2.01
CA TYR A 137 -1.46 -7.95 -3.29
C TYR A 137 -1.06 -6.46 -3.28
N PRO A 138 -0.23 -6.01 -4.23
CA PRO A 138 0.23 -4.62 -4.24
C PRO A 138 -0.86 -3.67 -4.76
N ILE A 139 -1.09 -2.60 -4.02
CA ILE A 139 -1.93 -1.46 -4.39
C ILE A 139 -1.01 -0.26 -4.60
N THR A 140 -0.94 0.21 -5.85
CA THR A 140 -0.04 1.29 -6.27
C THR A 140 -0.78 2.61 -6.47
N GLY A 141 -0.04 3.70 -6.49
CA GLY A 141 -0.56 5.02 -6.80
C GLY A 141 0.54 6.06 -6.80
N GLU A 142 0.27 7.13 -7.52
CA GLU A 142 1.28 8.13 -7.87
C GLU A 142 0.83 9.50 -7.40
N SER A 143 1.79 10.33 -6.98
CA SER A 143 1.53 11.72 -6.70
C SER A 143 1.48 12.54 -7.99
N ARG A 144 0.90 13.73 -7.90
CA ARG A 144 1.18 14.78 -8.88
C ARG A 144 2.68 15.09 -8.94
N VAL A 145 3.13 15.63 -10.07
CA VAL A 145 4.51 16.13 -10.21
C VAL A 145 4.72 17.28 -9.23
N ILE A 146 5.79 17.18 -8.47
CA ILE A 146 6.28 18.20 -7.55
C ILE A 146 7.34 18.99 -8.30
N TYR A 147 7.00 20.23 -8.61
CA TYR A 147 7.89 21.13 -9.31
C TYR A 147 9.01 21.57 -8.35
N GLY A 148 10.22 21.16 -8.67
CA GLY A 148 11.46 21.64 -8.09
C GLY A 148 12.45 21.85 -9.22
N GLU A 149 13.40 22.77 -9.05
CA GLU A 149 14.46 23.00 -10.05
C GLU A 149 15.18 21.68 -10.32
N VAL A 150 15.03 21.17 -11.54
CA VAL A 150 15.66 19.94 -11.98
C VAL A 150 17.15 20.24 -12.15
N GLU A 151 17.98 19.78 -11.22
CA GLU A 151 19.42 19.74 -11.47
C GLU A 151 19.69 18.68 -12.54
N TYR A 152 19.78 19.12 -13.79
CA TYR A 152 20.38 18.34 -14.86
C TYR A 152 21.86 18.15 -14.53
N LYS A 153 22.26 16.93 -14.15
CA LYS A 153 23.67 16.55 -14.23
C LYS A 153 23.98 16.29 -15.71
N TYR A 154 24.58 17.30 -16.34
CA TYR A 154 25.28 17.18 -17.62
C TYR A 154 26.50 16.28 -17.49
#